data_AF-A0A433JIZ0-F1
#
_entry.id   AF-A0A433JIZ0-F1
#
_cell.length_a   1.000
_cell.length_b   1.000
_cell.length_c   1.000
_cell.angle_alpha   90.00
_cell.angle_beta   90.00
_cell.angle_gamma   90.00
#
_symmetry.space_group_name_H-M   'P 1'
#
loop_
_entity.id
_entity.type
_entity.pdbx_description
1 polymer ?
#
loop_
_entity_poly.entity_id
_entity_poly.type
_entity_poly.pdbx_seq_one_letter_code
_entity_poly.pdbx_strand_id
1 'polypeptide(L)'
;MEGIIQLEHYYHRSKERVKDLGEVFTSEYYVEEMLQLLSTERDFAWSNEEIAFFEPCCGHGNIVVALFLKRAMAFFTKSLLYNARDYAAYYAVANAIHSLWAIDIDPENIAECRTRLFNASIKFLLDKLALTDFKTLIAQDRNYLAHLLCAIQWHVHENEMLSAVTNQSKLPYSNAQKTKLSAEWVALNKHQPINFDLTWIDFFEKKARKNVIPMIFKQAIKFLELELTAGSDKFDFARGIFKSDGNQYVVDKGKETCRRI
;
A
#
# COMPACT_ATOMS: atom_id res chain seq x y z
N MET A 1 21.80 5.80 19.59
CA MET A 1 21.20 4.46 19.45
C MET A 1 19.91 4.62 18.64
N GLU A 2 19.99 4.63 17.31
CA GLU A 2 18.87 4.95 16.39
C GLU A 2 18.39 3.70 15.61
N GLY A 3 18.61 2.51 16.16
CA GLY A 3 18.37 1.24 15.47
C GLY A 3 17.41 0.30 16.19
N ILE A 4 16.56 0.81 17.09
CA ILE A 4 15.57 -0.02 17.78
C ILE A 4 14.20 0.28 17.18
N ILE A 5 13.69 -0.66 16.38
CA ILE A 5 12.28 -0.67 15.96
C ILE A 5 11.49 -1.20 17.14
N GLN A 6 10.79 -0.32 17.85
CA GLN A 6 9.88 -0.71 18.92
C GLN A 6 8.62 -1.32 18.29
N LEU A 7 8.55 -2.65 18.27
CA LEU A 7 7.36 -3.41 17.82
C LEU A 7 6.10 -3.07 18.63
N GLU A 8 6.28 -2.56 19.84
CA GLU A 8 5.24 -2.07 20.74
C GLU A 8 4.37 -1.00 20.08
N HIS A 9 4.96 -0.12 19.24
CA HIS A 9 4.25 0.97 18.58
C HIS A 9 3.44 0.54 17.35
N TYR A 10 3.66 -0.68 16.86
CA TYR A 10 2.90 -1.25 15.73
C TYR A 10 1.51 -1.76 16.16
N TYR A 11 1.38 -2.09 17.45
CA TYR A 11 0.16 -2.63 18.04
C TYR A 11 -0.43 -1.73 19.14
N HIS A 12 0.30 -0.68 19.55
CA HIS A 12 -0.15 0.31 20.51
C HIS A 12 0.20 1.73 20.06
N ARG A 13 -0.79 2.62 20.07
CA ARG A 13 -0.62 4.04 19.76
C ARG A 13 -0.59 4.86 21.05
N SER A 14 0.07 6.02 21.00
CA SER A 14 0.15 6.90 22.16
C SER A 14 -1.23 7.42 22.53
N LYS A 15 -1.46 7.70 23.82
CA LYS A 15 -2.75 8.23 24.28
C LYS A 15 -3.06 9.58 23.66
N GLU A 16 -2.02 10.35 23.34
CA GLU A 16 -2.10 11.64 22.65
C GLU A 16 -2.68 11.45 21.25
N ARG A 17 -2.17 10.49 20.46
CA ARG A 17 -2.69 10.23 19.11
C ARG A 17 -4.13 9.70 19.12
N VAL A 18 -4.47 8.81 20.07
CA VAL A 18 -5.86 8.35 20.25
C VAL A 18 -6.81 9.53 20.54
N LYS A 19 -6.36 10.48 21.37
CA LYS A 19 -7.17 11.64 21.74
C LYS A 19 -7.26 12.68 20.62
N ASP A 20 -6.14 13.00 19.98
CA ASP A 20 -6.02 14.15 19.07
C ASP A 20 -6.36 13.78 17.62
N LEU A 21 -6.12 12.53 17.21
CA LEU A 21 -6.41 12.03 15.85
C LEU A 21 -7.59 11.04 15.82
N GLY A 22 -8.13 10.65 16.98
CA GLY A 22 -9.19 9.63 17.04
C GLY A 22 -8.71 8.25 16.59
N GLU A 23 -7.43 7.94 16.81
CA GLU A 23 -6.81 6.73 16.27
C GLU A 23 -7.42 5.44 16.86
N VAL A 24 -7.79 4.51 15.98
CA VAL A 24 -8.41 3.22 16.33
C VAL A 24 -7.54 2.08 15.83
N PHE A 25 -7.44 1.02 16.63
CA PHE A 25 -6.79 -0.23 16.23
C PHE A 25 -7.83 -1.29 15.85
N THR A 26 -7.92 -1.59 14.56
CA THR A 26 -8.72 -2.72 14.06
C THR A 26 -7.89 -3.99 14.13
N SER A 27 -8.29 -4.96 14.95
CA SER A 27 -7.58 -6.24 15.07
C SER A 27 -7.67 -7.06 13.78
N GLU A 28 -6.69 -7.93 13.55
CA GLU A 28 -6.65 -8.82 12.38
C GLU A 28 -7.90 -9.69 12.25
N TYR A 29 -8.45 -10.14 13.38
CA TYR A 29 -9.69 -10.90 13.43
C TYR A 29 -10.86 -10.12 12.80
N TYR A 30 -11.07 -8.86 13.20
CA TYR A 30 -12.14 -8.05 12.66
C TYR A 30 -11.91 -7.67 11.20
N VAL A 31 -10.64 -7.44 10.80
CA VAL A 31 -10.31 -7.23 9.39
C VAL A 31 -10.72 -8.43 8.55
N GLU A 32 -10.37 -9.65 8.97
CA GLU A 32 -10.73 -10.87 8.25
C GLU A 32 -12.26 -11.04 8.16
N GLU A 33 -13.00 -10.81 9.25
CA GLU A 33 -14.47 -10.84 9.22
C GLU A 33 -15.05 -9.81 8.23
N MET A 34 -14.54 -8.58 8.22
CA MET A 34 -14.95 -7.54 7.27
C MET A 34 -14.72 -7.97 5.82
N LEU A 35 -13.56 -8.55 5.51
CA LEU A 35 -13.25 -9.01 4.16
C LEU A 35 -14.10 -10.22 3.75
N GLN A 36 -14.44 -11.10 4.69
CA GLN A 36 -15.28 -12.26 4.43
C GLN A 36 -16.70 -11.87 3.97
N LEU A 37 -17.23 -10.73 4.45
CA LEU A 37 -18.55 -10.23 4.03
C LEU A 37 -18.63 -10.01 2.51
N LEU A 38 -17.58 -9.47 1.90
CA LEU A 38 -17.52 -9.24 0.44
C LEU A 38 -17.60 -10.54 -0.35
N SER A 39 -17.06 -11.63 0.20
CA SER A 39 -17.08 -12.95 -0.44
C SER A 39 -18.47 -13.59 -0.47
N THR A 40 -19.46 -13.00 0.20
CA THR A 40 -20.86 -13.47 0.19
C THR A 40 -21.69 -12.86 -0.93
N GLU A 41 -21.18 -11.83 -1.62
CA GLU A 41 -21.87 -11.19 -2.73
C GLU A 41 -21.80 -12.06 -3.99
N ARG A 42 -22.95 -12.30 -4.63
CA ARG A 42 -23.13 -13.30 -5.70
C ARG A 42 -22.19 -13.11 -6.90
N ASP A 43 -21.83 -11.86 -7.21
CA ASP A 43 -21.04 -11.51 -8.39
C ASP A 43 -19.62 -11.00 -8.04
N PHE A 44 -19.22 -11.16 -6.78
CA PHE A 44 -17.91 -10.72 -6.30
C PHE A 44 -16.86 -11.82 -6.50
N ALA A 45 -15.71 -11.43 -7.05
CA ALA A 45 -14.52 -12.27 -7.10
C ALA A 45 -13.28 -11.44 -6.77
N TRP A 46 -12.44 -11.95 -5.87
CA TRP A 46 -11.19 -11.31 -5.47
C TRP A 46 -10.21 -11.06 -6.63
N SER A 47 -10.32 -11.82 -7.71
CA SER A 47 -9.51 -11.70 -8.93
C SER A 47 -10.24 -11.00 -10.09
N ASN A 48 -11.30 -10.24 -9.79
CA ASN A 48 -11.95 -9.34 -10.74
C ASN A 48 -11.15 -8.04 -10.85
N GLU A 49 -10.71 -7.73 -12.07
CA GLU A 49 -9.87 -6.57 -12.43
C GLU A 49 -10.69 -5.28 -12.50
N GLU A 50 -12.00 -5.39 -12.72
CA GLU A 50 -12.93 -4.26 -12.80
C GLU A 50 -13.32 -3.70 -11.41
N ILE A 51 -12.89 -4.35 -10.33
CA ILE A 51 -13.18 -3.92 -8.95
C ILE A 51 -11.98 -3.18 -8.37
N ALA A 52 -12.19 -1.92 -8.01
CA ALA A 52 -11.26 -1.14 -7.21
C ALA A 52 -11.68 -1.10 -5.74
N PHE A 53 -10.69 -1.14 -4.85
CA PHE A 53 -10.86 -0.97 -3.41
C PHE A 53 -10.36 0.40 -2.98
N PHE A 54 -11.08 1.03 -2.06
CA PHE A 54 -10.71 2.31 -1.51
C PHE A 54 -10.85 2.32 0.01
N GLU A 55 -9.74 2.56 0.70
CA GLU A 55 -9.70 2.72 2.15
C GLU A 55 -9.52 4.20 2.52
N PRO A 56 -10.56 4.89 3.02
CA PRO A 56 -10.56 6.35 3.21
C PRO A 56 -9.85 6.84 4.48
N CYS A 57 -9.54 5.94 5.42
CA CYS A 57 -8.84 6.23 6.67
C CYS A 57 -7.94 5.04 7.00
N CYS A 58 -6.91 4.84 6.19
CA CYS A 58 -6.18 3.58 6.20
C CYS A 58 -5.37 3.33 7.47
N GLY A 59 -5.14 4.35 8.28
CA GLY A 59 -4.24 4.29 9.42
C GLY A 59 -2.89 3.74 8.99
N HIS A 60 -2.33 2.89 9.83
CA HIS A 60 -1.11 2.15 9.50
C HIS A 60 -1.31 0.99 8.51
N GLY A 61 -2.51 0.78 7.95
CA GLY A 61 -2.74 -0.12 6.80
C GLY A 61 -3.18 -1.54 7.11
N ASN A 62 -3.84 -1.82 8.24
CA ASN A 62 -4.31 -3.18 8.56
C ASN A 62 -5.26 -3.73 7.47
N ILE A 63 -6.26 -2.96 7.09
CA ILE A 63 -7.22 -3.34 6.05
C ILE A 63 -6.54 -3.36 4.67
N VAL A 64 -5.73 -2.34 4.35
CA VAL A 64 -5.04 -2.20 3.06
C VAL A 64 -4.15 -3.41 2.75
N VAL A 65 -3.35 -3.86 3.73
CA VAL A 65 -2.45 -5.00 3.54
C VAL A 65 -3.24 -6.31 3.41
N ALA A 66 -4.29 -6.48 4.20
CA ALA A 66 -5.15 -7.67 4.12
C ALA A 66 -5.87 -7.76 2.75
N LEU A 67 -6.44 -6.65 2.27
CA LEU A 67 -7.04 -6.53 0.94
C LEU A 67 -6.04 -6.89 -0.16
N PHE A 68 -4.84 -6.29 -0.09
CA PHE A 68 -3.76 -6.59 -1.03
C PHE A 68 -3.43 -8.09 -1.06
N LEU A 69 -3.22 -8.73 0.09
CA LEU A 69 -2.85 -10.15 0.15
C LEU A 69 -3.95 -11.07 -0.39
N LYS A 70 -5.22 -10.80 -0.05
CA LYS A 70 -6.37 -11.55 -0.57
C LYS A 70 -6.44 -11.46 -2.10
N ARG A 71 -6.32 -10.24 -2.64
CA ARG A 71 -6.35 -10.01 -4.11
C ARG A 71 -5.14 -10.62 -4.80
N ALA A 72 -3.93 -10.41 -4.28
CA ALA A 72 -2.71 -10.96 -4.86
C ALA A 72 -2.76 -12.49 -4.93
N MET A 73 -3.19 -13.18 -3.86
CA MET A 73 -3.37 -14.63 -3.90
C MET A 73 -4.42 -15.08 -4.92
N ALA A 74 -5.54 -14.36 -5.02
CA ALA A 74 -6.60 -14.68 -5.99
C ALA A 74 -6.13 -14.49 -7.44
N PHE A 75 -5.46 -13.39 -7.75
CA PHE A 75 -4.87 -13.13 -9.08
C PHE A 75 -3.80 -14.15 -9.44
N PHE A 76 -2.94 -14.51 -8.48
CA PHE A 76 -1.91 -15.51 -8.69
C PHE A 76 -2.54 -16.86 -9.04
N THR A 77 -3.52 -17.31 -8.26
CA THR A 77 -4.24 -18.57 -8.50
C THR A 77 -4.93 -18.56 -9.87
N LYS A 78 -5.63 -17.46 -10.22
CA LYS A 78 -6.24 -17.26 -11.55
C LYS A 78 -5.18 -17.37 -12.66
N SER A 79 -4.05 -16.68 -12.53
CA SER A 79 -2.98 -16.64 -13.54
C SER A 79 -2.33 -18.02 -13.77
N LEU A 80 -2.17 -18.83 -12.72
CA LEU A 80 -1.67 -20.20 -12.83
C LEU A 80 -2.57 -21.11 -13.67
N LEU A 81 -3.89 -20.88 -13.68
CA LEU A 81 -4.84 -21.64 -14.48
C LEU A 81 -4.73 -21.33 -15.98
N TYR A 82 -4.21 -20.15 -16.34
CA TYR A 82 -4.02 -19.72 -17.73
C TYR A 82 -2.61 -19.98 -18.27
N ASN A 83 -1.82 -20.86 -17.62
CA ASN A 83 -0.46 -21.24 -18.00
C ASN A 83 0.57 -20.07 -18.05
N ALA A 84 0.29 -18.92 -17.43
CA ALA A 84 1.21 -17.78 -17.37
C ALA A 84 2.15 -17.85 -16.14
N ARG A 85 2.73 -19.03 -15.87
CA ARG A 85 3.44 -19.32 -14.61
C ARG A 85 4.60 -18.37 -14.32
N ASP A 86 5.41 -18.07 -15.33
CA ASP A 86 6.63 -17.28 -15.17
C ASP A 86 6.37 -15.83 -14.72
N TYR A 87 5.19 -15.29 -15.05
CA TYR A 87 4.80 -13.93 -14.72
C TYR A 87 3.65 -13.84 -13.72
N ALA A 88 3.12 -14.98 -13.23
CA ALA A 88 1.94 -15.02 -12.39
C ALA A 88 2.09 -14.18 -11.11
N ALA A 89 3.27 -14.23 -10.48
CA ALA A 89 3.55 -13.47 -9.25
C ALA A 89 3.58 -11.95 -9.50
N TYR A 90 4.27 -11.52 -10.56
CA TYR A 90 4.33 -10.12 -10.97
C TYR A 90 2.96 -9.59 -11.37
N TYR A 91 2.23 -10.33 -12.20
CA TYR A 91 0.87 -10.01 -12.58
C TYR A 91 -0.05 -9.86 -11.36
N ALA A 92 0.05 -10.77 -10.39
CA ALA A 92 -0.77 -10.74 -9.19
C ALA A 92 -0.56 -9.48 -8.34
N VAL A 93 0.70 -9.14 -8.07
CA VAL A 93 1.02 -7.94 -7.27
C VAL A 93 0.68 -6.66 -8.05
N ALA A 94 0.96 -6.61 -9.35
CA ALA A 94 0.61 -5.45 -10.18
C ALA A 94 -0.90 -5.17 -10.17
N ASN A 95 -1.73 -6.19 -10.40
CA ASN A 95 -3.18 -6.02 -10.40
C ASN A 95 -3.75 -5.68 -9.01
N ALA A 96 -3.22 -6.32 -7.96
CA ALA A 96 -3.66 -6.04 -6.59
C ALA A 96 -3.36 -4.58 -6.17
N ILE A 97 -2.22 -4.01 -6.59
CA ILE A 97 -1.87 -2.61 -6.31
C ILE A 97 -2.55 -1.63 -7.25
N HIS A 98 -2.75 -1.99 -8.53
CA HIS A 98 -3.42 -1.15 -9.52
C HIS A 98 -4.86 -0.81 -9.12
N SER A 99 -5.54 -1.77 -8.49
CA SER A 99 -6.94 -1.63 -8.08
C SER A 99 -7.12 -1.30 -6.59
N LEU A 100 -6.11 -0.73 -5.92
CA LEU A 100 -6.15 -0.47 -4.48
C LEU A 100 -5.73 0.97 -4.19
N TRP A 101 -6.63 1.70 -3.55
CA TRP A 101 -6.45 3.09 -3.16
C TRP A 101 -6.59 3.22 -1.65
N ALA A 102 -5.75 4.05 -1.05
CA ALA A 102 -5.81 4.28 0.39
C ALA A 102 -5.36 5.71 0.72
N ILE A 103 -6.08 6.34 1.64
CA ILE A 103 -5.69 7.64 2.16
C ILE A 103 -5.82 7.69 3.67
N ASP A 104 -5.09 8.61 4.26
CA ASP A 104 -5.17 9.00 5.65
C ASP A 104 -4.71 10.45 5.74
N ILE A 105 -5.20 11.18 6.73
CA ILE A 105 -4.81 12.57 6.92
C ILE A 105 -3.47 12.69 7.64
N ASP A 106 -3.05 11.63 8.36
CA ASP A 106 -1.80 11.61 9.08
C ASP A 106 -0.64 11.06 8.21
N PRO A 107 0.41 11.85 7.97
CA PRO A 107 1.56 11.40 7.19
C PRO A 107 2.31 10.22 7.81
N GLU A 108 2.30 10.06 9.15
CA GLU A 108 2.93 8.90 9.80
C GLU A 108 2.21 7.60 9.45
N ASN A 109 0.87 7.60 9.54
CA ASN A 109 0.02 6.50 9.10
C ASN A 109 0.27 6.12 7.64
N ILE A 110 0.36 7.11 6.74
CA ILE A 110 0.68 6.87 5.32
C ILE A 110 2.05 6.23 5.15
N ALA A 111 3.08 6.74 5.84
CA ALA A 111 4.43 6.19 5.75
C ALA A 111 4.48 4.73 6.22
N GLU A 112 3.81 4.41 7.33
CA GLU A 112 3.71 3.05 7.85
C GLU A 112 2.90 2.13 6.92
N CYS A 113 1.75 2.59 6.42
CA CYS A 113 0.93 1.85 5.47
C CYS A 113 1.72 1.48 4.21
N ARG A 114 2.40 2.45 3.59
CA ARG A 114 3.27 2.22 2.42
C ARG A 114 4.39 1.23 2.73
N THR A 115 5.04 1.36 3.90
CA THR A 115 6.11 0.45 4.35
C THR A 115 5.61 -0.99 4.44
N ARG A 116 4.46 -1.20 5.09
CA ARG A 116 3.88 -2.54 5.27
C ARG A 116 3.40 -3.13 3.95
N LEU A 117 2.75 -2.33 3.12
CA LEU A 117 2.25 -2.75 1.81
C LEU A 117 3.41 -3.15 0.88
N PHE A 118 4.48 -2.36 0.85
CA PHE A 118 5.68 -2.70 0.09
C PHE A 118 6.33 -3.98 0.62
N ASN A 119 6.51 -4.10 1.95
CA ASN A 119 7.06 -5.32 2.56
C ASN A 119 6.22 -6.56 2.26
N ALA A 120 4.89 -6.46 2.31
CA ALA A 120 3.98 -7.54 1.94
C ALA A 120 4.12 -7.92 0.47
N SER A 121 4.25 -6.94 -0.42
CA SER A 121 4.46 -7.14 -1.85
C SER A 121 5.76 -7.87 -2.14
N ILE A 122 6.87 -7.47 -1.50
CA ILE A 122 8.15 -8.13 -1.68
C ILE A 122 8.13 -9.55 -1.11
N LYS A 123 7.60 -9.76 0.11
CA LYS A 123 7.46 -11.11 0.69
C LYS A 123 6.66 -12.04 -0.23
N PHE A 124 5.57 -11.53 -0.81
CA PHE A 124 4.77 -12.28 -1.77
C PHE A 124 5.59 -12.68 -3.00
N LEU A 125 6.33 -11.73 -3.60
CA LEU A 125 7.15 -12.01 -4.78
C LEU A 125 8.27 -13.00 -4.48
N LEU A 126 8.99 -12.83 -3.37
CA LEU A 126 10.06 -13.75 -2.97
C LEU A 126 9.53 -15.18 -2.77
N ASP A 127 8.40 -15.32 -2.08
CA ASP A 127 7.74 -16.63 -1.87
C ASP A 127 7.30 -17.27 -3.20
N LYS A 128 6.58 -16.52 -4.05
CA LYS A 128 6.02 -17.09 -5.29
C LYS A 128 7.03 -17.31 -6.40
N LEU A 129 8.14 -16.58 -6.40
CA LEU A 129 9.24 -16.74 -7.34
C LEU A 129 10.35 -17.66 -6.80
N ALA A 130 10.20 -18.17 -5.57
CA ALA A 130 11.20 -18.98 -4.88
C ALA A 130 12.59 -18.30 -4.81
N LEU A 131 12.60 -16.99 -4.54
CA LEU A 131 13.81 -16.19 -4.38
C LEU A 131 14.15 -16.04 -2.90
N THR A 132 15.44 -15.96 -2.59
CA THR A 132 15.95 -15.93 -1.22
C THR A 132 16.00 -14.53 -0.61
N ASP A 133 16.18 -13.51 -1.45
CA ASP A 133 16.48 -12.16 -1.00
C ASP A 133 16.03 -11.10 -1.99
N PHE A 134 15.92 -9.88 -1.49
CA PHE A 134 15.44 -8.74 -2.25
C PHE A 134 16.41 -8.31 -3.35
N LYS A 135 17.73 -8.52 -3.18
CA LYS A 135 18.74 -8.19 -4.19
C LYS A 135 18.56 -9.00 -5.46
N THR A 136 18.28 -10.29 -5.30
CA THR A 136 17.98 -11.19 -6.42
C THR A 136 16.71 -10.77 -7.14
N LEU A 137 15.68 -10.34 -6.40
CA LEU A 137 14.45 -9.82 -7.00
C LEU A 137 14.69 -8.52 -7.79
N ILE A 138 15.53 -7.60 -7.28
CA ILE A 138 15.96 -6.40 -8.02
C ILE A 138 16.71 -6.77 -9.29
N ALA A 139 17.64 -7.72 -9.21
CA ALA A 139 18.42 -8.17 -10.36
C ALA A 139 17.54 -8.80 -11.44
N GLN A 140 16.45 -9.48 -11.06
CA GLN A 140 15.52 -10.11 -11.98
C GLN A 140 14.67 -9.10 -12.74
N ASP A 141 14.03 -8.15 -12.05
CA ASP A 141 13.26 -7.09 -12.72
C ASP A 141 13.18 -5.79 -11.91
N ARG A 142 14.23 -4.98 -12.04
CA ARG A 142 14.31 -3.64 -11.43
C ARG A 142 13.25 -2.67 -11.95
N ASN A 143 12.87 -2.77 -13.23
CA ASN A 143 11.87 -1.85 -13.80
C ASN A 143 10.50 -2.11 -13.18
N TYR A 144 10.13 -3.38 -13.02
CA TYR A 144 8.93 -3.78 -12.31
C TYR A 144 8.90 -3.20 -10.89
N LEU A 145 9.99 -3.36 -10.13
CA LEU A 145 10.06 -2.82 -8.76
C LEU A 145 9.97 -1.29 -8.72
N ALA A 146 10.54 -0.60 -9.71
CA ALA A 146 10.40 0.86 -9.82
C ALA A 146 8.95 1.27 -10.08
N HIS A 147 8.21 0.53 -10.91
CA HIS A 147 6.77 0.75 -11.09
C HIS A 147 6.00 0.46 -9.81
N LEU A 148 6.32 -0.62 -9.08
CA LEU A 148 5.69 -0.96 -7.80
C LEU A 148 5.85 0.16 -6.77
N LEU A 149 7.07 0.69 -6.61
CA LEU A 149 7.36 1.83 -5.73
C LEU A 149 6.51 3.06 -6.11
N CYS A 150 6.47 3.38 -7.40
CA CYS A 150 5.68 4.51 -7.88
C CYS A 150 4.18 4.30 -7.69
N ALA A 151 3.67 3.08 -7.91
CA ALA A 151 2.25 2.75 -7.74
C ALA A 151 1.82 2.86 -6.28
N ILE A 152 2.61 2.34 -5.34
CA ILE A 152 2.34 2.49 -3.89
C ILE A 152 2.39 3.97 -3.49
N GLN A 153 3.38 4.72 -3.97
CA GLN A 153 3.48 6.16 -3.71
C GLN A 153 2.28 6.95 -4.30
N TRP A 154 1.72 6.48 -5.41
CA TRP A 154 0.63 7.13 -6.14
C TRP A 154 -0.74 6.79 -5.59
N HIS A 155 -1.01 5.54 -5.20
CA HIS A 155 -2.34 5.11 -4.75
C HIS A 155 -2.55 5.18 -3.24
N VAL A 156 -1.47 5.17 -2.46
CA VAL A 156 -1.50 5.35 -1.01
C VAL A 156 -0.93 6.71 -0.70
N HIS A 157 -1.71 7.71 -0.29
CA HIS A 157 -1.19 9.05 -0.05
C HIS A 157 -1.96 9.84 1.01
N GLU A 158 -1.32 10.87 1.54
CA GLU A 158 -1.95 11.79 2.50
C GLU A 158 -3.12 12.51 1.83
N ASN A 159 -4.30 12.43 2.42
CA ASN A 159 -5.48 13.18 1.98
C ASN A 159 -6.57 13.20 3.06
N GLU A 160 -7.47 14.17 2.97
CA GLU A 160 -8.68 14.22 3.78
C GLU A 160 -9.84 13.54 3.05
N MET A 161 -10.55 12.62 3.74
CA MET A 161 -11.58 11.76 3.15
C MET A 161 -12.66 12.51 2.35
N LEU A 162 -13.34 13.48 2.97
CA LEU A 162 -14.52 14.11 2.37
C LEU A 162 -14.15 14.95 1.14
N SER A 163 -12.97 15.55 1.17
CA SER A 163 -12.37 16.28 0.06
C SER A 163 -11.81 15.35 -1.03
N ALA A 164 -11.40 14.13 -0.68
CA ALA A 164 -10.88 13.16 -1.63
C ALA A 164 -11.97 12.56 -2.53
N VAL A 165 -13.17 12.33 -2.00
CA VAL A 165 -14.29 11.69 -2.71
C VAL A 165 -15.23 12.67 -3.43
N THR A 166 -14.93 13.96 -3.41
CA THR A 166 -15.82 14.98 -3.98
C THR A 166 -15.63 15.19 -5.47
N ASN A 167 -16.49 14.55 -6.27
CA ASN A 167 -16.61 14.79 -7.71
C ASN A 167 -17.37 16.10 -8.04
N GLN A 168 -17.00 17.24 -7.42
CA GLN A 168 -17.54 18.60 -7.71
C GLN A 168 -18.87 19.03 -7.03
N SER A 169 -19.44 18.29 -6.07
CA SER A 169 -20.55 18.84 -5.28
C SER A 169 -20.02 19.74 -4.15
N LYS A 170 -20.60 20.95 -3.98
CA LYS A 170 -20.21 21.88 -2.89
C LYS A 170 -20.49 21.34 -1.48
N LEU A 171 -21.39 20.35 -1.38
CA LEU A 171 -21.91 19.85 -0.11
C LEU A 171 -20.87 19.09 0.72
N PRO A 172 -20.12 18.11 0.20
CA PRO A 172 -19.16 17.37 0.99
C PRO A 172 -17.87 18.17 1.23
N TYR A 173 -17.53 19.15 0.36
CA TYR A 173 -16.47 20.13 0.64
C TYR A 173 -16.81 21.01 1.87
N SER A 174 -18.06 21.46 1.98
CA SER A 174 -18.51 22.20 3.18
C SER A 174 -18.50 21.34 4.45
N ASN A 175 -18.69 20.02 4.31
CA ASN A 175 -18.61 19.08 5.42
C ASN A 175 -17.15 18.77 5.82
N ALA A 176 -16.21 18.77 4.88
CA ALA A 176 -14.77 18.63 5.13
C ALA A 176 -14.22 19.75 6.04
N GLN A 177 -14.94 20.86 6.20
CA GLN A 177 -14.53 21.97 7.08
C GLN A 177 -15.16 21.91 8.48
N LYS A 178 -15.91 20.84 8.81
CA LYS A 178 -16.62 20.74 10.10
C LYS A 178 -15.73 20.31 11.26
N THR A 179 -14.62 19.64 11.00
CA THR A 179 -13.61 19.33 12.02
C THR A 179 -12.44 20.30 11.86
N LYS A 180 -11.78 20.63 12.98
CA LYS A 180 -10.61 21.51 12.96
C LYS A 180 -9.49 20.94 12.09
N LEU A 181 -9.19 19.65 12.24
CA LEU A 181 -8.15 18.95 11.49
C LEU A 181 -8.40 18.97 9.98
N SER A 182 -9.61 18.60 9.55
CA SER A 182 -9.96 18.60 8.12
C SER A 182 -10.00 20.02 7.54
N ALA A 183 -10.46 21.02 8.30
CA ALA A 183 -10.44 22.42 7.87
C ALA A 183 -9.01 22.97 7.69
N GLU A 184 -8.11 22.67 8.62
CA GLU A 184 -6.69 23.04 8.55
C GLU A 184 -6.01 22.36 7.36
N TRP A 185 -6.27 21.08 7.14
CA TRP A 185 -5.74 20.33 6.01
C TRP A 185 -6.19 20.93 4.67
N VAL A 186 -7.50 21.21 4.51
CA VAL A 186 -8.03 21.81 3.27
C VAL A 186 -7.48 23.22 3.05
N ALA A 187 -7.25 24.00 4.12
CA ALA A 187 -6.65 25.32 3.99
C ALA A 187 -5.20 25.27 3.48
N LEU A 188 -4.42 24.28 3.92
CA LEU A 188 -3.02 24.11 3.54
C LEU A 188 -2.87 23.47 2.16
N ASN A 189 -3.58 22.37 1.92
CA ASN A 189 -3.38 21.49 0.77
C ASN A 189 -4.37 21.75 -0.37
N LYS A 190 -5.39 22.59 -0.15
CA LYS A 190 -6.54 22.79 -1.04
C LYS A 190 -7.34 21.49 -1.22
N HIS A 191 -8.40 21.56 -2.01
CA HIS A 191 -9.16 20.38 -2.40
C HIS A 191 -8.31 19.48 -3.32
N GLN A 192 -8.13 18.21 -2.94
CA GLN A 192 -7.39 17.20 -3.70
C GLN A 192 -8.28 15.98 -4.01
N PRO A 193 -9.16 16.06 -5.02
CA PRO A 193 -10.01 14.93 -5.37
C PRO A 193 -9.18 13.78 -5.96
N ILE A 194 -9.50 12.55 -5.57
CA ILE A 194 -8.87 11.34 -6.14
C ILE A 194 -9.49 11.06 -7.50
N ASN A 195 -8.63 10.82 -8.48
CA ASN A 195 -9.05 10.30 -9.78
C ASN A 195 -8.73 8.81 -9.86
N PHE A 196 -9.73 7.99 -9.53
CA PHE A 196 -9.62 6.53 -9.56
C PHE A 196 -9.32 5.97 -10.96
N ASP A 197 -9.65 6.72 -12.02
CA ASP A 197 -9.38 6.36 -13.42
C ASP A 197 -7.97 6.76 -13.89
N LEU A 198 -7.19 7.44 -13.05
CA LEU A 198 -5.81 7.83 -13.34
C LEU A 198 -4.84 7.11 -12.40
N THR A 199 -4.71 5.81 -12.63
CA THR A 199 -3.70 5.02 -11.92
C THR A 199 -2.28 5.45 -12.31
N TRP A 200 -1.29 5.00 -11.54
CA TRP A 200 0.12 5.18 -11.89
C TRP A 200 0.43 4.69 -13.31
N ILE A 201 -0.11 3.54 -13.71
CA ILE A 201 0.15 2.95 -15.02
C ILE A 201 -0.48 3.80 -16.12
N ASP A 202 -1.74 4.25 -15.95
CA ASP A 202 -2.39 5.15 -16.91
C ASP A 202 -1.59 6.44 -17.10
N PHE A 203 -1.11 7.02 -15.99
CA PHE A 203 -0.27 8.21 -16.02
C PHE A 203 1.05 7.94 -16.74
N PHE A 204 1.74 6.84 -16.41
CA PHE A 204 3.01 6.47 -17.01
C PHE A 204 2.87 6.25 -18.51
N GLU A 205 1.89 5.48 -18.96
CA GLU A 205 1.63 5.23 -20.38
C GLU A 205 1.30 6.50 -21.15
N LYS A 206 0.47 7.39 -20.58
CA LYS A 206 0.16 8.70 -21.19
C LYS A 206 1.43 9.54 -21.40
N LYS A 207 2.42 9.45 -20.51
CA LYS A 207 3.72 10.12 -20.65
C LYS A 207 4.64 9.40 -21.62
N ALA A 208 4.68 8.06 -21.57
CA ALA A 208 5.49 7.22 -22.45
C ALA A 208 5.09 7.39 -23.93
N ARG A 209 3.79 7.51 -24.24
CA ARG A 209 3.29 7.83 -25.60
C ARG A 209 3.80 9.18 -26.14
N LYS A 210 4.24 10.07 -25.26
CA LYS A 210 4.87 11.36 -25.59
C LYS A 210 6.41 11.29 -25.54
N ASN A 211 6.98 10.08 -25.45
CA ASN A 211 8.41 9.84 -25.24
C ASN A 211 8.98 10.51 -23.98
N VAL A 212 8.14 10.70 -22.95
CA VAL A 212 8.55 11.27 -21.67
C VAL A 212 8.53 10.20 -20.59
N ILE A 213 9.68 9.94 -19.98
CA ILE A 213 9.78 9.10 -18.77
C ILE A 213 9.51 9.99 -17.55
N PRO A 214 8.50 9.68 -16.71
CA PRO A 214 8.21 10.45 -15.52
C PRO A 214 9.39 10.57 -14.55
N MET A 215 9.55 11.74 -13.94
CA MET A 215 10.63 12.01 -12.97
C MET A 215 10.60 11.03 -11.79
N ILE A 216 9.41 10.74 -11.26
CA ILE A 216 9.22 9.81 -10.14
C ILE A 216 9.69 8.38 -10.47
N PHE A 217 9.51 7.92 -11.71
CA PHE A 217 10.03 6.63 -12.14
C PHE A 217 11.56 6.62 -12.21
N LYS A 218 12.17 7.68 -12.75
CA LYS A 218 13.63 7.84 -12.74
C LYS A 218 14.19 7.85 -11.32
N GLN A 219 13.49 8.51 -10.40
CA GLN A 219 13.85 8.53 -8.98
C GLN A 219 13.74 7.14 -8.35
N ALA A 220 12.71 6.36 -8.69
CA ALA A 220 12.55 4.99 -8.21
C ALA A 220 13.67 4.07 -8.71
N ILE A 221 14.05 4.16 -10.00
CA ILE A 221 15.19 3.43 -10.55
C ILE A 221 16.48 3.78 -9.80
N LYS A 222 16.77 5.09 -9.63
CA LYS A 222 17.94 5.55 -8.91
C LYS A 222 17.93 5.09 -7.44
N PHE A 223 16.77 5.05 -6.80
CA PHE A 223 16.61 4.55 -5.45
C PHE A 223 16.98 3.06 -5.34
N LEU A 224 16.54 2.23 -6.30
CA LEU A 224 16.89 0.81 -6.36
C LEU A 224 18.37 0.56 -6.72
N GLU A 225 18.99 1.44 -7.50
CA GLU A 225 20.40 1.34 -7.91
C GLU A 225 21.39 1.64 -6.78
N LEU A 226 21.07 2.62 -5.94
CA LEU A 226 22.03 3.18 -4.98
C LEU A 226 22.06 2.45 -3.62
N GLU A 227 21.37 1.30 -3.47
CA GLU A 227 21.26 0.49 -2.24
C GLU A 227 21.51 1.29 -0.94
N LEU A 228 20.73 2.36 -0.72
CA LEU A 228 20.93 3.37 0.34
C LEU A 228 22.17 4.28 0.16
N THR A 229 21.97 5.42 -0.49
CA THR A 229 22.64 6.67 -0.09
C THR A 229 21.63 7.82 -0.13
N ALA A 230 21.63 8.67 0.91
CA ALA A 230 20.64 9.71 1.16
C ALA A 230 20.33 10.56 -0.09
N GLY A 231 19.03 10.73 -0.43
CA GLY A 231 18.66 11.64 -1.51
C GLY A 231 17.24 11.54 -2.07
N SER A 232 16.42 10.56 -1.71
CA SER A 232 15.01 10.50 -2.13
C SER A 232 14.09 10.23 -0.95
N ASP A 233 13.58 11.30 -0.35
CA ASP A 233 12.51 11.29 0.67
C ASP A 233 11.27 10.48 0.23
N LYS A 234 10.95 10.52 -1.08
CA LYS A 234 9.73 9.91 -1.64
C LYS A 234 9.58 8.41 -1.46
N PHE A 235 10.69 7.67 -1.33
CA PHE A 235 10.67 6.21 -1.20
C PHE A 235 11.26 5.73 0.12
N ASP A 236 11.31 6.61 1.13
CA ASP A 236 11.86 6.29 2.44
C ASP A 236 11.14 5.12 3.11
N PHE A 237 9.84 4.93 2.82
CA PHE A 237 9.04 3.79 3.27
C PHE A 237 9.61 2.42 2.83
N ALA A 238 10.37 2.37 1.74
CA ALA A 238 10.97 1.13 1.23
C ALA A 238 12.35 0.84 1.82
N ARG A 239 12.97 1.78 2.55
CA ARG A 239 14.36 1.63 3.03
C ARG A 239 14.55 0.50 4.03
N GLY A 240 13.53 0.21 4.83
CA GLY A 240 13.61 -0.83 5.86
C GLY A 240 14.02 -2.19 5.31
N ILE A 241 13.60 -2.50 4.07
CA ILE A 241 13.84 -3.80 3.46
C ILE A 241 15.32 -4.05 3.14
N PHE A 242 16.06 -2.99 2.78
CA PHE A 242 17.49 -3.08 2.48
C PHE A 242 18.34 -3.27 3.74
N LYS A 243 17.82 -2.92 4.92
CA LYS A 243 18.52 -3.09 6.20
C LYS A 243 18.33 -4.49 6.80
N SER A 244 17.24 -5.17 6.46
CA SER A 244 16.90 -6.51 6.96
C SER A 244 17.74 -7.65 6.36
N ASP A 245 18.52 -7.41 5.30
CA ASP A 245 19.45 -8.41 4.72
C ASP A 245 20.57 -8.86 5.70
N GLY A 246 20.66 -8.26 6.89
CA GLY A 246 21.53 -8.70 7.99
C GLY A 246 20.91 -9.72 8.96
N ASN A 247 19.59 -9.96 8.92
CA ASN A 247 18.93 -10.97 9.75
C ASN A 247 17.76 -11.60 8.99
N GLN A 248 17.89 -12.91 8.76
CA GLN A 248 16.90 -13.79 8.14
C GLN A 248 15.46 -13.40 8.50
N TYR A 249 14.62 -13.21 7.47
CA TYR A 249 13.17 -13.30 7.64
C TYR A 249 12.84 -14.69 8.18
N VAL A 250 12.60 -14.79 9.49
CA VAL A 250 11.89 -15.94 10.04
C VAL A 250 10.45 -15.82 9.54
N VAL A 251 10.08 -16.71 8.62
CA VAL A 251 8.69 -16.97 8.30
C VAL A 251 8.06 -17.51 9.58
N ASP A 252 7.35 -16.64 10.31
CA ASP A 252 6.59 -17.06 11.46
C ASP A 252 5.44 -17.95 10.96
N LYS A 253 5.68 -19.27 11.00
CA LYS A 253 4.60 -20.25 10.89
C LYS A 253 3.83 -20.15 12.19
N GLY A 254 2.80 -19.31 12.19
CA GLY A 254 1.91 -19.07 13.32
C GLY A 254 1.61 -20.37 14.06
N LYS A 255 2.14 -20.49 15.28
CA LYS A 255 1.70 -21.51 16.21
C LYS A 255 0.36 -21.09 16.75
N GLU A 256 -0.69 -21.77 16.31
CA GLU A 256 -1.93 -21.92 17.08
C GLU A 256 -1.55 -22.34 18.51
N THR A 257 -1.69 -21.43 19.47
CA THR A 257 -1.93 -21.82 20.86
C THR A 257 -2.96 -20.90 21.45
N CYS A 258 -4.20 -21.36 21.32
CA CYS A 258 -5.33 -21.04 22.17
C CYS A 258 -4.91 -20.93 23.64
N ARG A 259 -5.09 -19.74 24.24
CA ARG A 259 -5.29 -19.61 25.68
C ARG A 259 -6.47 -18.69 25.93
N ARG A 260 -7.57 -19.34 26.34
CA ARG A 260 -8.76 -18.77 26.97
C ARG A 260 -8.34 -17.76 28.06
N ILE A 261 -8.98 -16.59 28.03
CA ILE A 261 -9.50 -15.90 29.21
C ILE A 261 -10.88 -15.38 28.83
#